data_AF-A0A820C3Y6-F1
#
_entry.id   AF-A0A820C3Y6-F1
#
_cell.length_a   1.000
_cell.length_b   1.000
_cell.length_c   1.000
_cell.angle_alpha   90.00
_cell.angle_beta   90.00
_cell.angle_gamma   90.00
#
_symmetry.space_group_name_H-M   'P 1'
#
loop_
_entity.id
_entity.type
_entity.pdbx_description
1 polymer ?
#
loop_
_entity_poly.entity_id
_entity_poly.type
_entity_poly.pdbx_seq_one_letter_code
_entity_poly.pdbx_strand_id
1 'polypeptide(L)' 'MLKNTVRLSKIVGFNNSEQKRSFLTIVNQGFEAYRTTLGRNPVHLKPGLSLSLPVIHHVQKIDIREAGMGVDKISAFTND' A
#
# COMPACT_ATOMS: atom_id res chain seq x y z
N MET A 1 -33.07 -12.50 -23.04
CA MET A 1 -32.77 -12.31 -21.60
C MET A 1 -31.31 -12.73 -21.38
N LEU A 2 -30.34 -11.84 -21.63
CA LEU A 2 -28.91 -12.13 -21.47
C LEU A 2 -28.39 -11.45 -20.19
N LYS A 3 -27.97 -12.27 -19.22
CA LYS A 3 -27.30 -11.81 -18.00
C LYS A 3 -25.83 -11.56 -18.33
N ASN A 4 -25.47 -10.33 -18.69
CA ASN A 4 -24.08 -9.93 -18.85
C ASN A 4 -23.56 -9.40 -17.50
N THR A 5 -23.01 -10.29 -16.68
CA THR A 5 -22.38 -9.92 -15.41
C THR A 5 -20.96 -9.44 -15.69
N VAL A 6 -20.80 -8.13 -15.86
CA VAL A 6 -19.48 -7.47 -15.91
C VAL A 6 -18.79 -7.74 -14.58
N ARG A 7 -17.71 -8.53 -14.60
CA ARG A 7 -16.82 -8.69 -13.46
C ARG A 7 -16.12 -7.35 -13.23
N LEU A 8 -16.62 -6.59 -12.25
CA LEU A 8 -15.97 -5.41 -11.71
C LEU A 8 -14.53 -5.80 -11.34
N SER A 9 -13.59 -5.24 -12.08
CA SER A 9 -12.16 -5.33 -11.81
C SER A 9 -11.92 -4.86 -10.38
N LYS A 10 -11.23 -5.68 -9.62
CA LYS A 10 -10.80 -5.40 -8.26
C LYS A 10 -10.02 -4.09 -8.27
N ILE A 11 -10.67 -3.00 -7.84
CA ILE A 11 -10.08 -1.69 -7.64
C ILE A 11 -8.90 -1.88 -6.69
N VAL A 12 -7.68 -1.68 -7.19
CA VAL A 12 -6.46 -1.53 -6.37
C VAL A 12 -6.51 -0.13 -5.75
N GLY A 13 -7.59 0.13 -5.01
CA GLY A 13 -7.65 1.25 -4.10
C GLY A 13 -6.83 0.90 -2.88
N PHE A 14 -6.29 1.92 -2.22
CA PHE A 14 -5.75 1.81 -0.87
C PHE A 14 -6.80 1.14 0.01
N ASN A 15 -6.77 -0.18 0.08
CA ASN A 15 -7.44 -0.90 1.14
C ASN A 15 -6.72 -0.38 2.38
N ASN A 16 -7.42 0.42 3.19
CA ASN A 16 -7.25 0.36 4.63
C ASN A 16 -7.66 -1.06 5.06
N SER A 17 -6.96 -2.08 4.54
CA SER A 17 -6.89 -3.37 5.18
C SER A 17 -6.36 -3.01 6.54
N GLU A 18 -7.21 -3.17 7.56
CA GLU A 18 -6.87 -2.98 8.95
C GLU A 18 -5.40 -3.32 9.14
N GLN A 19 -4.61 -2.29 9.42
CA GLN A 19 -3.18 -2.42 9.39
C GLN A 19 -2.82 -3.46 10.45
N LYS A 20 -2.54 -4.69 10.00
CA LYS A 20 -2.43 -5.83 10.89
C LYS A 20 -1.25 -5.58 11.80
N ARG A 21 -1.57 -5.25 13.04
CA ARG A 21 -0.64 -4.95 14.10
C ARG A 21 0.07 -6.25 14.45
N SER A 22 1.25 -6.45 13.87
CA SER A 22 2.08 -7.63 14.09
C SER A 22 3.34 -7.24 14.87
N PHE A 23 3.74 -8.09 15.81
CA PHE A 23 5.03 -7.98 16.51
C PHE A 23 6.21 -8.22 15.55
N LEU A 24 5.96 -9.00 14.50
CA LEU A 24 6.95 -9.40 13.50
C LEU A 24 6.60 -8.78 12.15
N THR A 25 7.54 -8.00 11.61
CA THR A 25 7.44 -7.43 10.28
C THR A 25 8.48 -8.08 9.37
N ILE A 26 8.00 -8.77 8.33
CA ILE A 26 8.84 -9.32 7.27
C ILE A 26 8.78 -8.37 6.07
N VAL A 27 9.93 -7.87 5.63
CA VAL A 27 10.07 -7.02 4.43
C VAL A 27 10.72 -7.86 3.34
N ASN A 28 9.98 -8.11 2.25
CA ASN A 28 10.45 -8.89 1.12
C ASN A 28 11.45 -8.08 0.28
N GLN A 29 12.30 -8.77 -0.48
CA GLN A 29 13.18 -8.11 -1.46
C GLN A 29 12.35 -7.51 -2.60
N GLY A 30 12.71 -6.31 -3.06
CA GLY A 30 11.90 -5.55 -4.00
C GLY A 30 10.76 -4.76 -3.35
N PHE A 31 10.76 -4.65 -2.02
CA PHE A 31 9.90 -3.72 -1.27
C PHE A 31 10.76 -2.82 -0.40
N GLU A 32 10.35 -1.57 -0.27
CA GLU A 32 10.81 -0.67 0.78
C GLU A 32 9.79 -0.63 1.91
N ALA A 33 10.27 -0.50 3.14
CA ALA A 33 9.40 -0.36 4.28
C ALA A 33 9.88 0.78 5.20
N TYR A 34 8.92 1.52 5.72
CA TYR A 34 9.14 2.62 6.64
C TYR A 34 8.35 2.37 7.92
N ARG A 35 9.06 2.38 9.04
CA ARG A 35 8.47 2.26 10.38
C ARG A 35 8.34 3.64 10.99
N THR A 36 7.14 3.99 11.38
CA THR A 36 6.82 5.27 12.01
C THR A 36 6.36 5.03 13.44
N THR A 37 6.87 5.82 14.40
CA THR A 37 6.48 5.77 15.82
C THR A 37 5.40 6.80 16.11
N LEU A 38 4.20 6.38 16.54
CA LEU A 38 3.08 7.29 16.83
C LEU A 38 2.79 8.28 15.68
N GLY A 39 2.92 7.82 14.43
CA GLY A 39 2.71 8.67 13.26
C GLY A 39 3.82 9.70 13.00
N ARG A 40 4.94 9.66 13.74
CA ARG A 40 6.11 10.53 13.56
C ARG A 40 7.41 9.73 13.37
N ASN A 41 8.41 10.39 12.78
CA ASN A 41 9.76 9.86 12.58
C ASN A 41 9.82 8.56 11.75
N PRO A 42 9.72 8.66 10.41
CA PRO A 42 9.82 7.51 9.53
C PRO A 42 11.27 6.97 9.52
N VAL A 43 11.45 5.76 10.01
CA VAL A 43 12.72 5.03 9.98
C VAL A 43 12.68 3.99 8.88
N HIS A 44 13.63 4.05 7.96
CA HIS A 44 13.77 3.09 6.88
C HIS A 44 14.14 1.69 7.43
N LEU A 45 13.39 0.67 7.02
CA LEU A 45 13.63 -0.73 7.35
C LEU A 45 14.29 -1.43 6.17
N LYS A 46 15.48 -2.00 6.41
CA LYS A 46 16.14 -2.86 5.42
C LYS A 46 15.32 -4.13 5.15
N PRO A 47 15.37 -4.69 3.93
CA PRO A 47 14.77 -5.98 3.63
C PRO A 47 15.23 -7.05 4.61
N GLY A 48 14.30 -7.83 5.14
CA GLY A 48 14.56 -8.82 6.19
C GLY A 48 13.54 -8.81 7.32
N LEU A 49 13.96 -9.37 8.45
CA LEU A 49 13.14 -9.52 9.65
C LEU A 49 13.34 -8.32 10.57
N SER A 50 12.25 -7.64 10.93
CA SER A 50 12.29 -6.53 11.90
C SER A 50 11.21 -6.70 12.97
N LEU A 51 11.58 -6.37 14.20
CA LEU A 51 10.66 -6.33 15.34
C LEU A 51 9.98 -4.96 15.39
N SER A 52 8.65 -4.98 15.50
CA SER A 52 7.82 -3.78 15.58
C SER A 52 6.79 -3.95 16.70
N LEU A 53 6.82 -3.06 17.69
CA LEU A 53 5.77 -3.00 18.71
C LEU A 53 4.42 -2.57 18.09
N PRO A 54 3.39 -3.43 18.08
CA PRO A 54 2.16 -3.23 17.30
C PRO A 54 1.32 -2.01 17.70
N VAL A 55 1.46 -1.53 18.94
CA VAL A 55 0.67 -0.41 19.47
C VAL A 55 1.28 0.94 19.09
N ILE A 56 2.60 1.00 18.96
CA ILE A 56 3.37 2.25 18.79
C ILE A 56 3.85 2.41 17.35
N HIS A 57 4.21 1.30 16.70
CA HIS A 57 4.82 1.31 15.39
C HIS A 57 3.81 1.04 14.29
N HIS A 58 3.79 1.95 13.33
CA HIS A 58 3.08 1.84 12.06
C HIS A 58 4.11 1.48 10.98
N VAL A 59 3.93 0.34 10.29
CA VAL A 59 4.80 -0.03 9.16
C VAL A 59 4.06 0.22 7.86
N GLN A 60 4.64 1.06 7.02
CA GLN A 60 4.22 1.27 5.64
C GLN A 60 5.16 0.48 4.74
N LYS A 61 4.60 -0.36 3.86
CA LYS A 61 5.35 -1.10 2.84
C LYS A 61 5.01 -0.53 1.48
N ILE A 62 6.03 -0.27 0.68
CA ILE A 62 5.93 0.29 -0.66
C ILE A 62 6.62 -0.71 -1.58
N ASP A 63 5.91 -1.15 -2.62
CA ASP A 63 6.54 -1.92 -3.68
C ASP A 63 7.41 -0.98 -4.50
N ILE A 64 8.70 -1.31 -4.66
CA ILE A 64 9.61 -0.50 -5.50
C ILE A 64 9.60 -0.96 -6.95
N ARG A 65 8.90 -2.05 -7.27
CA ARG A 65 8.68 -2.48 -8.65
C ARG A 65 7.72 -1.52 -9.31
N GLU A 66 7.86 -1.37 -10.62
CA GLU A 66 6.95 -0.56 -11.41
C GLU A 66 5.53 -1.13 -11.29
N ALA A 67 4.66 -0.38 -10.63
CA ALA A 67 3.24 -0.70 -10.49
C ALA A 67 2.44 0.31 -11.32
N GLY A 68 1.69 -0.19 -12.30
CA GLY A 68 0.76 0.65 -13.07
C GLY A 68 -0.35 1.13 -12.15
N MET A 69 -0.41 2.44 -11.91
CA MET A 69 -1.55 3.05 -11.23
C MET A 69 -2.65 3.29 -12.27
N GLY A 70 -3.76 2.58 -12.13
CA GLY A 70 -4.95 2.85 -12.95
C GLY A 70 -5.50 4.21 -12.57
N VAL A 71 -5.31 5.21 -13.43
CA VAL A 71 -5.93 6.52 -13.23
C VAL A 71 -7.32 6.48 -13.86
N ASP A 72 -8.34 6.71 -13.04
CA ASP A 72 -9.71 6.83 -13.53
C ASP A 72 -9.83 7.98 -14.53
N LYS A 73 -10.84 7.92 -15.41
CA LYS A 73 -11.05 8.89 -16.48
C LYS A 73 -11.10 10.32 -15.92
N ILE A 74 -10.01 11.07 -16.08
CA ILE A 74 -9.93 12.47 -15.67
C ILE A 74 -10.62 13.31 -16.75
N SER A 75 -11.58 14.15 -16.36
CA SER A 75 -12.11 15.18 -17.24
C SER A 75 -11.07 16.30 -17.36
N ALA A 76 -10.29 16.29 -18.45
CA ALA A 76 -9.40 17.39 -18.79
C ALA A 76 -9.99 18.14 -19.99
N PHE A 77 -10.14 19.46 -19.87
CA PHE A 77 -10.42 20.35 -20.98
C PHE A 77 -9.12 21.07 -21.35
N THR A 78 -8.74 21.06 -22.62
CA THR A 78 -7.67 21.92 -23.13
C THR A 78 -8.20 23.36 -23.16
N ASN A 79 -7.41 24.31 -22.66
CA ASN A 79 -7.67 25.72 -22.93
C ASN A 79 -7.29 25.96 -24.41
N ASP A 80 -8.30 26.12 -25.25
CA ASP A 80 -8.19 26.61 -26.62
C ASP A 80 -8.18 28.14 -26.62
#